data_AF-A0A2T9XR41-F1
#
_entry.id   AF-A0A2T9XR41-F1
#
_cell.length_a   1.000
_cell.length_b   1.000
_cell.length_c   1.000
_cell.angle_alpha   90.00
_cell.angle_beta   90.00
_cell.angle_gamma   90.00
#
_symmetry.space_group_name_H-M   'P 1'
#
loop_
_entity.id
_entity.type
_entity.pdbx_description
1 polymer ?
#
loop_
_entity_poly.entity_id
_entity_poly.type
_entity_poly.pdbx_seq_one_letter_code
_entity_poly.pdbx_strand_id
1 'polypeptide(L)'
;MARTTVIGMAALSLTAGCGWIGGSTPAPNPTDVAVYDPTGGPGGFAALLAGVLDRVDGCVVVRGDGIDMATDREYVPVFPRGAHWNGDVLVVGGTKYRLGEHAEFGGGELSEQSASAMADVPAACVGRPMWLVSGQ
;
A
#
# COMPACT_ATOMS: atom_id res chain seq x y z
N MET A 1 71.11 28.06 -19.38
CA MET A 1 70.20 28.78 -20.32
C MET A 1 69.26 27.76 -20.94
N ALA A 2 67.96 28.04 -20.89
CA ALA A 2 66.85 27.41 -21.64
C ALA A 2 66.56 25.91 -21.41
N ARG A 3 65.32 25.41 -21.37
CA ARG A 3 63.97 25.99 -21.33
C ARG A 3 63.05 24.83 -20.93
N THR A 4 62.16 25.07 -19.98
CA THR A 4 61.09 24.18 -19.50
C THR A 4 60.11 23.83 -20.62
N THR A 5 59.65 22.58 -20.69
CA THR A 5 58.30 22.28 -21.20
C THR A 5 57.75 21.04 -20.48
N VAL A 6 56.92 21.29 -19.48
CA VAL A 6 55.99 20.32 -18.88
C VAL A 6 54.75 20.31 -19.75
N ILE A 7 54.38 19.16 -20.32
CA ILE A 7 53.08 18.96 -20.96
C ILE A 7 52.25 18.10 -20.02
N GLY A 8 51.21 18.71 -19.46
CA GLY A 8 50.21 18.10 -18.60
C GLY A 8 48.92 17.75 -19.34
N MET A 9 48.01 17.16 -18.56
CA MET A 9 46.59 16.87 -18.84
C MET A 9 46.31 15.79 -19.89
N ALA A 10 45.34 14.89 -19.70
CA ALA A 10 44.06 15.10 -19.03
C ALA A 10 43.60 13.85 -18.25
N ALA A 11 43.17 14.09 -17.00
CA ALA A 11 42.35 13.18 -16.23
C ALA A 11 40.92 13.25 -16.77
N LEU A 12 40.41 12.13 -17.28
CA LEU A 12 39.00 11.96 -17.63
C LEU A 12 38.21 11.61 -16.37
N SER A 13 37.65 12.65 -15.74
CA SER A 13 36.69 12.54 -14.65
C SER A 13 35.35 12.06 -15.19
N LEU A 14 35.09 10.75 -15.12
CA LEU A 14 33.77 10.18 -15.34
C LEU A 14 32.88 10.48 -14.13
N THR A 15 32.29 11.68 -14.09
CA THR A 15 31.13 11.96 -13.23
C THR A 15 29.90 11.28 -13.82
N ALA A 16 29.71 10.00 -13.51
CA ALA A 16 28.42 9.35 -13.68
C ALA A 16 27.45 9.92 -12.63
N GLY A 17 26.89 11.08 -12.95
CA GLY A 17 25.74 11.63 -12.26
C GLY A 17 24.51 10.79 -12.57
N CYS A 18 24.26 9.76 -11.76
CA CYS A 18 22.90 9.26 -11.60
C CYS A 18 22.18 10.26 -10.70
N GLY A 19 21.72 11.36 -11.32
CA GLY A 19 20.62 12.13 -10.77
C GLY A 19 19.43 11.18 -10.66
N TRP A 20 19.26 10.59 -9.48
CA TRP A 20 18.02 9.92 -9.14
C TRP A 20 16.99 11.02 -9.01
N ILE A 21 16.29 11.26 -10.11
CA ILE A 21 15.11 12.10 -10.17
C ILE A 21 14.13 11.39 -9.25
N GLY A 22 14.06 11.85 -8.00
CA GLY A 22 13.02 11.48 -7.07
C GLY A 22 11.70 11.86 -7.70
N GLY A 23 11.10 10.91 -8.42
CA GLY A 23 9.69 10.94 -8.70
C GLY A 23 9.01 10.93 -7.36
N SER A 24 8.65 12.11 -6.87
CA SER A 24 7.72 12.25 -5.77
C SER A 24 6.41 11.68 -6.28
N THR A 25 6.22 10.37 -6.13
CA THR A 25 4.89 9.78 -6.13
C THR A 25 4.10 10.64 -5.14
N PRO A 26 3.01 11.29 -5.57
CA PRO A 26 2.22 12.11 -4.66
C PRO A 26 1.92 11.29 -3.42
N ALA A 27 2.21 11.86 -2.24
CA ALA A 27 1.88 11.21 -0.98
C ALA A 27 0.41 10.77 -1.04
N PRO A 28 0.08 9.54 -0.59
CA PRO A 28 -1.28 9.05 -0.59
C PRO A 28 -2.23 10.12 -0.05
N ASN A 29 -3.30 10.41 -0.76
CA ASN A 29 -4.37 11.21 -0.18
C ASN A 29 -4.91 10.41 1.03
N PRO A 30 -5.04 10.97 2.25
CA PRO A 30 -5.47 10.24 3.45
C PRO A 30 -6.84 9.55 3.39
N THR A 31 -7.50 9.54 2.24
CA THR A 31 -8.88 9.12 1.99
C THR A 31 -8.99 7.93 1.03
N ASP A 32 -7.92 7.18 0.78
CA ASP A 32 -7.90 6.09 -0.20
C ASP A 32 -7.98 4.68 0.43
N VAL A 33 -8.15 4.61 1.75
CA VAL A 33 -8.45 3.36 2.47
C VAL A 33 -9.94 3.27 2.75
N ALA A 34 -10.53 2.11 2.48
CA ALA A 34 -11.92 1.86 2.84
C ALA A 34 -12.03 1.65 4.35
N VAL A 35 -12.98 2.34 4.99
CA VAL A 35 -13.16 2.28 6.45
C VAL A 35 -14.61 2.07 6.86
N TYR A 36 -14.84 1.48 8.03
CA TYR A 36 -16.18 1.31 8.60
C TYR A 36 -16.22 1.69 10.09
N ASP A 37 -17.40 2.07 10.58
CA ASP A 37 -17.64 2.25 12.01
C ASP A 37 -18.05 0.91 12.65
N PRO A 38 -17.25 0.36 13.59
CA PRO A 38 -17.57 -0.92 14.21
C PRO A 38 -18.80 -0.80 15.13
N THR A 39 -19.94 -1.36 14.72
CA THR A 39 -21.15 -1.45 15.55
C THR A 39 -21.20 -2.80 16.28
N GLY A 40 -20.40 -2.98 17.34
CA GLY A 40 -20.40 -4.20 18.16
C GLY A 40 -19.03 -4.58 18.72
N GLY A 41 -18.99 -5.59 19.62
CA GLY A 41 -17.75 -6.22 20.07
C GLY A 41 -17.05 -6.98 18.93
N PRO A 42 -15.81 -7.47 19.13
CA PRO A 42 -15.04 -8.12 18.06
C PRO A 42 -15.80 -9.31 17.49
N GLY A 43 -16.33 -9.14 16.28
CA GLY A 43 -17.00 -10.19 15.52
C GLY A 43 -15.96 -11.19 15.01
N GLY A 44 -16.17 -12.47 15.30
CA GLY A 44 -15.27 -13.58 14.99
C GLY A 44 -15.26 -13.97 13.51
N PHE A 45 -14.81 -13.08 12.65
CA PHE A 45 -14.44 -13.48 11.30
C PHE A 45 -13.08 -14.20 11.38
N ALA A 46 -13.11 -15.52 11.25
CA ALA A 46 -11.94 -16.39 11.41
C ALA A 46 -11.22 -16.69 10.09
N ALA A 47 -11.56 -16.00 9.00
CA ALA A 47 -10.86 -16.16 7.74
C ALA A 47 -9.68 -15.18 7.65
N LEU A 48 -8.72 -15.51 6.80
CA LEU A 48 -7.49 -14.75 6.62
C LEU A 48 -7.43 -14.22 5.19
N LEU A 49 -7.21 -12.92 5.06
CA LEU A 49 -6.74 -12.29 3.83
C LEU A 49 -5.23 -12.11 3.96
N ALA A 50 -4.47 -12.78 3.11
CA ALA A 50 -3.01 -12.76 3.11
C ALA A 50 -2.48 -12.56 1.68
N GLY A 51 -1.47 -11.71 1.54
CA GLY A 51 -0.84 -11.38 0.28
C GLY A 51 -0.10 -10.06 0.34
N VAL A 52 0.19 -9.47 -0.82
CA VAL A 52 0.93 -8.20 -0.92
C VAL A 52 -0.02 -7.02 -0.82
N LEU A 53 0.23 -6.10 0.13
CA LEU A 53 -0.47 -4.83 0.20
C LEU A 53 -0.01 -3.93 -0.94
N ASP A 54 -0.91 -3.54 -1.81
CA ASP A 54 -0.59 -2.84 -3.06
C ASP A 54 -1.56 -1.67 -3.31
N ARG A 55 -1.23 -0.83 -4.28
CA ARG A 55 -2.13 0.21 -4.79
C ARG A 55 -2.34 0.05 -6.29
N VAL A 56 -3.57 -0.29 -6.66
CA VAL A 56 -3.97 -0.54 -8.05
C VAL A 56 -5.04 0.49 -8.44
N ASP A 57 -4.77 1.30 -9.46
CA ASP A 57 -5.66 2.36 -9.96
C ASP A 57 -6.17 3.32 -8.87
N GLY A 58 -5.35 3.59 -7.86
CA GLY A 58 -5.70 4.45 -6.73
C GLY A 58 -6.52 3.78 -5.63
N CYS A 59 -6.75 2.47 -5.70
CA CYS A 59 -7.36 1.69 -4.64
C CYS A 59 -6.31 0.86 -3.90
N VAL A 60 -6.37 0.87 -2.57
CA VAL A 60 -5.57 -0.02 -1.72
C VAL A 60 -6.17 -1.41 -1.77
N VAL A 61 -5.35 -2.40 -2.14
CA VAL A 61 -5.77 -3.81 -2.26
C VAL A 61 -4.76 -4.71 -1.58
N VAL A 62 -5.19 -5.92 -1.21
CA VAL A 62 -4.29 -7.05 -0.98
C VAL A 62 -4.38 -7.94 -2.20
N ARG A 63 -3.26 -8.13 -2.90
CA ARG A 63 -3.15 -9.00 -4.07
C ARG A 63 -2.51 -10.31 -3.67
N GLY A 64 -3.03 -11.41 -4.22
CA GLY A 64 -2.53 -12.74 -3.89
C GLY A 64 -1.09 -12.92 -4.35
N ASP A 65 -0.33 -13.65 -3.55
CA ASP A 65 1.07 -13.98 -3.80
C ASP A 65 1.24 -15.44 -4.28
N GLY A 66 0.16 -16.22 -4.32
CA GLY A 66 0.14 -17.63 -4.67
C GLY A 66 0.43 -18.58 -3.50
N ILE A 67 0.60 -18.06 -2.28
CA ILE A 67 0.85 -18.85 -1.07
C ILE A 67 -0.48 -19.12 -0.37
N ASP A 68 -1.11 -18.06 0.15
CA ASP A 68 -2.38 -18.14 0.90
C ASP A 68 -3.58 -17.71 0.05
N MET A 69 -3.33 -16.92 -0.99
CA MET A 69 -4.34 -16.45 -1.94
C MET A 69 -3.80 -16.53 -3.38
N ALA A 70 -4.63 -16.96 -4.33
CA ALA A 70 -4.25 -17.06 -5.75
C ALA A 70 -3.78 -15.71 -6.32
N THR A 71 -2.75 -15.71 -7.19
CA THR A 71 -2.08 -14.49 -7.68
C THR A 71 -2.95 -13.54 -8.49
N ASP A 72 -4.06 -14.03 -9.02
CA ASP A 72 -5.05 -13.28 -9.81
C ASP A 72 -6.21 -12.75 -8.95
N ARG A 73 -6.21 -13.03 -7.65
CA ARG A 73 -7.19 -12.54 -6.70
C ARG A 73 -6.71 -11.27 -6.01
N GLU A 74 -7.64 -10.34 -5.84
CA GLU A 74 -7.44 -9.08 -5.15
C GLU A 74 -8.67 -8.79 -4.30
N TYR A 75 -8.45 -8.26 -3.09
CA TYR A 75 -9.51 -7.78 -2.22
C TYR A 75 -9.19 -6.37 -1.73
N VAL A 76 -10.21 -5.53 -1.62
CA VAL A 76 -10.12 -4.25 -0.94
C VAL A 76 -10.30 -4.49 0.56
N PRO A 77 -9.28 -4.27 1.40
CA PRO A 77 -9.46 -4.33 2.84
C PRO A 77 -10.27 -3.13 3.33
N VAL A 78 -11.33 -3.41 4.08
CA VAL A 78 -12.20 -2.42 4.72
C VAL A 78 -11.88 -2.41 6.21
N PHE A 79 -11.14 -1.39 6.65
CA PHE A 79 -10.58 -1.31 7.99
C PHE A 79 -11.53 -0.67 9.00
N PRO A 80 -11.45 -0.99 10.29
CA PRO A 80 -12.11 -0.19 11.32
C PRO A 80 -11.63 1.27 11.25
N ARG A 81 -12.54 2.23 11.49
CA ARG A 81 -12.21 3.66 11.54
C ARG A 81 -11.02 3.89 12.49
N GLY A 82 -10.04 4.67 12.03
CA GLY A 82 -8.75 4.88 12.73
C GLY A 82 -7.55 4.40 11.93
N ALA A 83 -7.75 3.58 10.90
CA ALA A 83 -6.73 3.31 9.89
C ALA A 83 -6.32 4.60 9.17
N HIS A 84 -5.02 4.84 9.03
CA HIS A 84 -4.49 6.06 8.42
C HIS A 84 -3.09 5.87 7.83
N TRP A 85 -2.75 6.69 6.85
CA TRP A 85 -1.38 6.78 6.32
C TRP A 85 -0.49 7.68 7.17
N ASN A 86 0.74 7.24 7.38
CA ASN A 86 1.85 8.05 7.90
C ASN A 86 3.01 7.98 6.88
N GLY A 87 3.02 8.93 5.94
CA GLY A 87 3.82 8.81 4.72
C GLY A 87 3.35 7.60 3.92
N ASP A 88 4.26 6.69 3.59
CA ASP A 88 3.98 5.47 2.82
C ASP A 88 3.65 4.25 3.69
N VAL A 89 3.43 4.46 5.01
CA VAL A 89 3.10 3.41 5.97
C VAL A 89 1.63 3.50 6.34
N LEU A 90 0.87 2.43 6.10
CA LEU A 90 -0.49 2.28 6.58
C LEU A 90 -0.46 1.83 8.03
N VAL A 91 -1.10 2.58 8.91
CA VAL A 91 -1.24 2.27 10.34
C VAL A 91 -2.65 1.79 10.61
N VAL A 92 -2.81 0.54 11.06
CA VAL A 92 -4.09 -0.08 11.41
C VAL A 92 -4.00 -0.64 12.82
N GLY A 93 -4.80 -0.11 13.76
CA GLY A 93 -4.77 -0.55 15.16
C GLY A 93 -3.39 -0.41 15.83
N GLY A 94 -2.54 0.51 15.34
CA GLY A 94 -1.16 0.68 15.80
C GLY A 94 -0.12 -0.20 15.08
N THR A 95 -0.54 -1.21 14.32
CA THR A 95 0.34 -2.02 13.46
C THR A 95 0.65 -1.27 12.17
N LYS A 96 1.88 -1.41 11.68
CA LYS A 96 2.41 -0.71 10.50
C LYS A 96 2.55 -1.67 9.33
N TYR A 97 2.01 -1.30 8.18
CA TYR A 97 2.08 -2.03 6.92
C TYR A 97 2.64 -1.11 5.84
N ARG A 98 3.45 -1.66 4.92
CA ARG A 98 3.94 -0.90 3.76
C ARG A 98 3.39 -1.48 2.47
N LEU A 99 3.27 -0.60 1.48
CA LEU A 99 3.02 -1.02 0.11
C LEU A 99 4.19 -1.89 -0.39
N GLY A 100 3.85 -2.94 -1.14
CA GLY A 100 4.79 -3.93 -1.67
C GLY A 100 5.24 -5.00 -0.66
N GLU A 101 4.85 -4.90 0.62
CA GLU A 101 5.13 -5.90 1.64
C GLU A 101 3.95 -6.87 1.81
N HIS A 102 4.26 -8.08 2.29
CA HIS A 102 3.24 -9.03 2.70
C HIS A 102 2.45 -8.50 3.90
N ALA A 103 1.14 -8.66 3.87
CA ALA A 103 0.22 -8.23 4.91
C ALA A 103 -0.85 -9.31 5.14
N GLU A 104 -1.31 -9.37 6.38
CA GLU A 104 -2.27 -10.36 6.84
C GLU A 104 -3.37 -9.68 7.64
N PHE A 105 -4.61 -9.96 7.28
CA PHE A 105 -5.78 -9.38 7.93
C PHE A 105 -6.81 -10.47 8.22
N GLY A 106 -7.07 -10.71 9.50
CA GLY A 106 -8.24 -11.46 9.95
C GLY A 106 -9.51 -10.74 9.51
N GLY A 107 -10.53 -11.50 9.11
CA GLY A 107 -11.73 -10.90 8.56
C GLY A 107 -12.57 -11.86 7.75
N GLY A 108 -13.42 -11.29 6.90
CA GLY A 108 -14.27 -12.04 5.99
C GLY A 108 -14.73 -11.22 4.80
N GLU A 109 -15.11 -11.91 3.73
CA GLU A 109 -15.64 -11.28 2.52
C GLU A 109 -16.97 -10.58 2.78
N LEU A 110 -17.11 -9.37 2.23
CA LEU A 110 -18.36 -8.62 2.22
C LEU A 110 -19.03 -8.71 0.86
N SER A 111 -20.35 -8.85 0.87
CA SER A 111 -21.13 -8.53 -0.33
C SER A 111 -21.04 -7.02 -0.62
N GLU A 112 -21.09 -6.65 -1.89
CA GLU A 112 -21.07 -5.25 -2.33
C GLU A 112 -22.19 -4.42 -1.67
N GLN A 113 -23.38 -5.03 -1.52
CA GLN A 113 -24.52 -4.41 -0.86
C GLN A 113 -24.25 -4.14 0.62
N SER A 114 -23.61 -5.09 1.32
CA SER A 114 -23.22 -4.91 2.72
C SER A 114 -22.17 -3.81 2.86
N ALA A 115 -21.13 -3.82 2.03
CA ALA A 115 -20.07 -2.83 2.09
C ALA A 115 -20.59 -1.41 1.86
N SER A 116 -21.44 -1.21 0.85
CA SER A 116 -22.04 0.10 0.54
C SER A 116 -22.94 0.64 1.66
N ALA A 117 -23.47 -0.23 2.52
CA ALA A 117 -24.35 0.17 3.62
C ALA A 117 -23.61 0.53 4.91
N MET A 118 -22.36 0.07 5.09
CA MET A 118 -21.65 0.18 6.38
C MET A 118 -20.27 0.81 6.31
N ALA A 119 -19.70 0.98 5.11
CA ALA A 119 -18.33 1.46 4.92
C ALA A 119 -18.28 2.72 4.06
N ASP A 120 -17.36 3.60 4.42
CA ASP A 120 -16.89 4.70 3.59
C ASP A 120 -15.87 4.14 2.60
N VAL A 121 -16.32 3.82 1.38
CA VAL A 121 -15.49 3.22 0.31
C VAL A 121 -15.00 4.30 -0.67
N PRO A 122 -13.68 4.44 -0.89
CA PRO A 122 -13.14 5.36 -1.89
C PRO A 122 -13.65 5.02 -3.30
N ALA A 123 -13.89 6.05 -4.12
CA ALA A 123 -14.42 5.87 -5.47
C ALA A 123 -13.56 4.92 -6.34
N ALA A 124 -12.24 4.91 -6.15
CA ALA A 124 -11.31 4.02 -6.87
C ALA A 124 -11.50 2.52 -6.52
N CYS A 125 -12.15 2.23 -5.40
CA CYS A 125 -12.38 0.87 -4.89
C CYS A 125 -13.77 0.30 -5.20
N VAL A 126 -14.68 1.10 -5.78
CA VAL A 126 -16.05 0.68 -6.09
C VAL A 126 -16.05 -0.44 -7.14
N GLY A 127 -16.92 -1.44 -6.95
CA GLY A 127 -17.05 -2.59 -7.85
C GLY A 127 -15.97 -3.68 -7.69
N ARG A 128 -15.07 -3.54 -6.70
CA ARG A 128 -14.07 -4.55 -6.37
C ARG A 128 -14.55 -5.48 -5.23
N PRO A 129 -14.09 -6.74 -5.17
CA PRO A 129 -14.34 -7.62 -4.03
C PRO A 129 -13.81 -7.00 -2.73
N MET A 130 -14.59 -7.07 -1.65
CA MET A 130 -14.27 -6.39 -0.39
C MET A 130 -14.10 -7.38 0.76
N TRP A 131 -13.17 -7.04 1.66
CA TRP A 131 -12.86 -7.83 2.84
C TRP A 131 -13.01 -6.97 4.10
N LEU A 132 -13.97 -7.30 4.95
CA LEU A 132 -14.09 -6.64 6.25
C LEU A 132 -12.96 -7.11 7.15
N VAL A 133 -12.06 -6.20 7.49
CA VAL A 133 -10.97 -6.48 8.44
C VAL A 133 -11.55 -6.44 9.85
N SER A 134 -11.41 -7.53 10.60
CA SER A 134 -11.82 -7.57 12.00
C SER A 134 -10.98 -6.58 12.82
N GLY A 135 -11.62 -5.83 13.71
CA GLY A 135 -10.90 -5.00 14.69
C GLY A 135 -9.96 -5.86 15.53
N GLN A 136 -8.69 -5.42 15.59
CA GLN A 136 -7.68 -5.99 16.50
C GLN A 136 -7.90 -5.51 17.93
#